data_AF-A0A661ZYE6-F1
#
_entry.id   AF-A0A661ZYE6-F1
#
_cell.length_a   1.000
_cell.length_b   1.000
_cell.length_c   1.000
_cell.angle_alpha   90.00
_cell.angle_beta   90.00
_cell.angle_gamma   90.00
#
_symmetry.space_group_name_H-M   'P 1'
#
loop_
_entity.id
_entity.type
_entity.pdbx_description
1 polymer ?
#
loop_
_entity_poly.entity_id
_entity_poly.type
_entity_poly.pdbx_seq_one_letter_code
_entity_poly.pdbx_strand_id
1 'polypeptide(L)'
;MKNIDRIIEFYDNHVIENNNISLPIDKAYNFFIERNRPNDSISNSGDIFYINSQERNNLLGSINSEFLKEIYVLNDSIQSIDLRTKEIFVVYPPFSTNINRYGKFMKMLEKMSENNVFYRETYKEITECGDICPSTLARLLHYNDSIDFNYKAERFVFIVSFLNFETDYNKYRNNVP
;
A
#
# COMPACT_ATOMS: atom_id res chain seq x y z
N MET A 1 -17.35 0.58 -8.35
CA MET A 1 -16.64 1.88 -8.29
C MET A 1 -16.51 2.42 -6.87
N LYS A 2 -17.58 2.45 -6.05
CA LYS A 2 -17.59 2.98 -4.67
C LYS A 2 -16.40 2.61 -3.76
N ASN A 3 -15.84 1.39 -3.87
CA ASN A 3 -14.71 0.96 -3.03
C ASN A 3 -13.36 1.55 -3.48
N ILE A 4 -13.12 1.69 -4.79
CA ILE A 4 -11.91 2.35 -5.31
C ILE A 4 -11.93 3.82 -4.86
N ASP A 5 -13.07 4.49 -5.03
CA ASP A 5 -13.25 5.88 -4.59
C ASP A 5 -12.93 6.05 -3.11
N ARG A 6 -13.41 5.16 -2.24
CA ARG A 6 -13.11 5.19 -0.80
C ARG A 6 -11.63 5.03 -0.48
N ILE A 7 -10.93 4.09 -1.14
CA ILE A 7 -9.49 3.89 -0.93
C ILE A 7 -8.72 5.13 -1.37
N ILE A 8 -9.10 5.71 -2.51
CA ILE A 8 -8.49 6.92 -3.04
C ILE A 8 -8.75 8.12 -2.13
N GLU A 9 -10.00 8.37 -1.75
CA GLU A 9 -10.37 9.48 -0.88
C GLU A 9 -9.67 9.39 0.48
N PHE A 10 -9.57 8.18 1.04
CA PHE A 10 -8.82 7.95 2.27
C PHE A 10 -7.35 8.37 2.12
N TYR A 11 -6.67 7.90 1.08
CA TYR A 11 -5.24 8.17 0.90
C TYR A 11 -5.00 9.63 0.44
N ASP A 12 -5.91 10.22 -0.32
CA ASP A 12 -5.86 11.63 -0.69
C ASP A 12 -5.92 12.52 0.55
N ASN A 13 -6.80 12.20 1.50
CA ASN A 13 -6.86 12.92 2.78
C ASN A 13 -5.55 12.76 3.56
N HIS A 14 -5.00 11.54 3.63
CA HIS A 14 -3.67 11.31 4.24
C HIS A 14 -2.58 12.19 3.61
N VAL A 15 -2.52 12.26 2.28
CA VAL A 15 -1.55 13.09 1.55
C VAL A 15 -1.77 14.58 1.83
N ILE A 16 -3.02 15.06 1.82
CA ILE A 16 -3.36 16.47 2.05
C ILE A 16 -3.03 16.88 3.49
N GLU A 17 -3.40 16.08 4.48
CA GLU A 17 -3.15 16.33 5.91
C GLU A 17 -1.65 16.42 6.20
N ASN A 18 -0.82 15.59 5.58
CA ASN A 18 0.62 15.60 5.77
C ASN A 18 1.34 16.77 5.06
N ASN A 19 0.71 17.40 4.08
CA ASN A 19 1.30 18.49 3.33
C ASN A 19 1.13 19.87 3.99
N ASN A 20 0.14 20.06 4.87
CA ASN A 20 -0.21 21.34 5.49
C ASN A 20 -0.44 22.51 4.51
N ILE A 21 -0.64 22.22 3.21
CA ILE A 21 -0.81 23.19 2.14
C ILE A 21 -1.91 22.68 1.21
N SER A 22 -2.85 23.55 0.84
CA SER A 22 -3.87 23.24 -0.17
C SER A 22 -3.23 23.29 -1.55
N LEU A 23 -2.93 22.12 -2.10
CA LEU A 23 -2.38 21.93 -3.44
C LEU A 23 -3.38 21.14 -4.30
N PRO A 24 -3.40 21.36 -5.63
CA PRO A 24 -4.00 20.40 -6.55
C PRO A 24 -3.45 19.00 -6.28
N ILE A 25 -4.30 17.97 -6.37
CA ILE A 25 -3.99 16.62 -5.89
C ILE A 25 -2.68 16.06 -6.46
N ASP A 26 -2.42 16.28 -7.75
CA ASP A 26 -1.19 15.83 -8.39
C ASP A 26 0.08 16.49 -7.83
N LYS A 27 0.00 17.79 -7.55
CA LYS A 27 1.08 18.50 -6.86
C LYS A 27 1.21 18.06 -5.41
N ALA A 28 0.10 17.71 -4.77
CA ALA A 28 0.09 17.23 -3.39
C ALA A 28 0.83 15.88 -3.26
N TYR A 29 0.57 14.92 -4.15
CA TYR A 29 1.30 13.65 -4.16
C TYR A 29 2.80 13.85 -4.45
N ASN A 30 3.15 14.64 -5.47
CA ASN A 30 4.55 14.87 -5.78
C ASN A 30 5.29 15.59 -4.65
N PHE A 31 4.69 16.60 -4.03
CA PHE A 31 5.27 17.27 -2.86
C PHE A 31 5.40 16.30 -1.67
N PHE A 32 4.39 15.46 -1.44
CA PHE A 32 4.40 14.45 -0.39
C PHE A 32 5.52 13.42 -0.61
N ILE A 33 5.73 12.94 -1.84
CA ILE A 33 6.80 11.99 -2.17
C ILE A 33 8.17 12.63 -2.01
N GLU A 34 8.40 13.80 -2.60
CA GLU A 34 9.69 14.48 -2.57
C GLU A 34 10.11 14.86 -1.14
N ARG A 35 9.18 15.40 -0.35
CA ARG A 35 9.44 15.76 1.05
C ARG A 35 9.87 14.57 1.91
N ASN A 36 9.37 13.39 1.58
CA ASN A 36 9.56 12.17 2.37
C ASN A 36 10.53 11.19 1.73
N ARG A 37 11.17 11.58 0.61
CA ARG A 37 12.19 10.78 -0.08
C ARG A 37 13.37 10.57 0.87
N PRO A 38 13.89 9.33 1.05
CA PRO A 38 14.91 9.02 2.05
C PRO A 38 16.33 9.63 1.83
N ASN A 39 16.47 10.71 1.05
CA ASN A 39 17.76 11.16 0.53
C ASN A 39 18.35 12.45 1.12
N ASP A 40 17.73 13.06 2.12
CA ASP A 40 18.35 14.17 2.83
C ASP A 40 18.35 13.87 4.33
N SER A 41 19.50 14.12 4.97
CA SER A 41 19.88 13.87 6.37
C SER A 41 19.00 14.54 7.44
N ILE A 42 17.75 14.88 7.11
CA ILE A 42 16.85 15.75 7.87
C ILE A 42 15.47 15.11 8.13
N SER A 43 15.02 14.10 7.37
CA SER A 43 13.70 13.48 7.62
C SER A 43 13.81 12.13 8.34
N ASN A 44 13.28 12.10 9.57
CA ASN A 44 13.39 10.97 10.49
C ASN A 44 12.21 9.99 10.38
N SER A 45 11.54 9.89 9.23
CA SER A 45 10.37 9.00 9.11
C SER A 45 10.09 8.59 7.68
N GLY A 46 10.79 7.57 7.18
CA GLY A 46 10.30 6.76 6.05
C GLY A 46 8.92 6.15 6.30
N ASP A 47 8.45 6.24 7.54
CA ASP A 47 7.15 5.76 8.04
C ASP A 47 5.94 6.54 7.51
N ILE A 48 6.12 7.73 6.95
CA ILE A 48 4.99 8.61 6.60
C ILE A 48 4.20 8.17 5.35
N PHE A 49 4.82 7.39 4.45
CA PHE A 49 4.12 6.77 3.32
C PHE A 49 3.14 5.69 3.75
N TYR A 50 3.36 5.13 4.94
CA TYR A 50 2.62 4.02 5.48
C TYR A 50 1.55 4.53 6.43
N ILE A 51 0.37 3.96 6.33
CA ILE A 51 -0.75 4.26 7.21
C ILE A 51 -0.59 3.43 8.47
N ASN A 52 -0.89 3.99 9.64
CA ASN A 52 -0.83 3.21 10.87
C ASN A 52 -1.82 2.04 10.82
N SER A 53 -1.52 0.95 11.52
CA SER A 53 -2.29 -0.29 11.37
C SER A 53 -3.76 -0.13 11.76
N GLN A 54 -4.08 0.74 12.72
CA GLN A 54 -5.46 0.97 13.15
C GLN A 54 -6.29 1.62 12.03
N GLU A 55 -5.77 2.68 11.43
CA GLU A 55 -6.40 3.38 10.30
C GLU A 55 -6.54 2.47 9.08
N ARG A 56 -5.48 1.73 8.75
CA ARG A 56 -5.50 0.76 7.66
C ARG A 56 -6.57 -0.30 7.89
N ASN A 57 -6.62 -0.90 9.08
CA ASN A 57 -7.63 -1.91 9.40
C ASN A 57 -9.05 -1.35 9.41
N ASN A 58 -9.25 -0.11 9.88
CA ASN A 58 -10.54 0.58 9.81
C ASN A 58 -10.96 0.79 8.36
N LEU A 59 -10.05 1.26 7.49
CA LEU A 59 -10.30 1.41 6.06
C LEU A 59 -10.68 0.06 5.46
N LEU A 60 -9.80 -0.95 5.56
CA LEU A 60 -10.00 -2.25 4.93
C LEU A 60 -11.25 -2.96 5.49
N GLY A 61 -11.53 -2.88 6.78
CA GLY A 61 -12.76 -3.41 7.39
C GLY A 61 -14.04 -2.72 6.92
N SER A 62 -13.95 -1.49 6.41
CA SER A 62 -15.09 -0.76 5.81
C SER A 62 -15.32 -1.08 4.32
N ILE A 63 -14.38 -1.77 3.68
CA ILE A 63 -14.46 -2.18 2.27
C ILE A 63 -15.07 -3.57 2.17
N ASN A 64 -15.88 -3.78 1.14
CA ASN A 64 -16.43 -5.10 0.85
C ASN A 64 -15.32 -6.14 0.62
N SER A 65 -15.38 -7.26 1.33
CA SER A 65 -14.35 -8.31 1.29
C SER A 65 -14.17 -8.94 -0.10
N GLU A 66 -15.24 -9.13 -0.87
CA GLU A 66 -15.13 -9.64 -2.25
C GLU A 66 -14.36 -8.66 -3.15
N PHE A 67 -14.52 -7.35 -2.94
CA PHE A 67 -13.68 -6.37 -3.62
C PHE A 67 -12.23 -6.42 -3.15
N LEU A 68 -11.97 -6.60 -1.84
CA LEU A 68 -10.61 -6.73 -1.34
C LEU A 68 -9.90 -7.98 -1.88
N LYS A 69 -10.62 -9.10 -2.07
CA LYS A 69 -10.09 -10.31 -2.72
C LYS A 69 -9.64 -10.10 -4.15
N GLU A 70 -10.13 -9.05 -4.83
CA GLU A 70 -9.68 -8.68 -6.17
C GLU A 70 -8.34 -7.94 -6.20
N ILE A 71 -7.86 -7.53 -5.03
CA ILE A 71 -6.58 -6.82 -4.84
C ILE A 71 -5.61 -7.72 -4.08
N TYR A 72 -6.08 -8.37 -3.01
CA TYR A 72 -5.27 -9.06 -2.02
C TYR A 72 -5.71 -10.50 -1.82
N VAL A 73 -4.79 -11.37 -1.40
CA VAL A 73 -5.08 -12.70 -0.87
C VAL A 73 -5.47 -12.54 0.60
N LEU A 74 -6.77 -12.57 0.90
CA LEU A 74 -7.23 -12.43 2.28
C LEU A 74 -7.04 -13.76 3.03
N ASN A 75 -6.16 -13.75 4.03
CA ASN A 75 -5.99 -14.87 4.94
C ASN A 75 -6.94 -14.71 6.13
N ASP A 76 -7.85 -15.67 6.33
CA ASP A 76 -8.92 -15.58 7.33
C ASP A 76 -8.40 -15.76 8.78
N SER A 77 -7.30 -16.49 8.95
CA SER A 77 -6.58 -16.62 10.21
C SER A 77 -5.23 -17.32 10.02
N ILE A 78 -4.29 -17.08 10.93
CA ILE A 78 -3.07 -17.87 11.07
C ILE A 78 -3.14 -18.57 12.42
N GLN A 79 -3.04 -19.90 12.42
CA GLN A 79 -2.78 -20.63 13.67
C GLN A 79 -1.31 -20.49 14.01
N SER A 80 -1.02 -19.85 15.13
CA SER A 80 0.32 -19.73 15.67
C SER A 80 0.48 -20.64 16.87
N ILE A 81 1.71 -21.10 17.11
CA ILE A 81 2.06 -21.93 18.26
C ILE A 81 3.06 -21.15 19.08
N ASP A 82 2.71 -20.86 20.33
CA ASP A 82 3.69 -20.36 21.29
C ASP A 82 4.62 -21.53 21.66
N LEU A 83 5.88 -21.48 21.23
CA LEU A 83 6.84 -22.55 21.48
C LEU A 83 7.23 -22.69 22.96
N ARG A 84 7.00 -21.65 23.77
CA ARG A 84 7.28 -21.64 25.21
C ARG A 84 6.15 -22.30 25.99
N THR A 85 4.89 -21.98 25.67
CA THR A 85 3.71 -22.54 26.36
C THR A 85 3.13 -23.78 25.69
N LYS A 86 3.52 -24.05 24.44
CA LYS A 86 2.95 -25.08 23.54
C LYS A 86 1.46 -24.89 23.25
N GLU A 87 0.93 -23.70 23.49
CA GLU A 87 -0.46 -23.37 23.20
C GLU A 87 -0.62 -22.94 21.73
N ILE A 88 -1.70 -23.43 21.11
CA ILE A 88 -2.11 -22.97 19.78
C ILE A 88 -3.05 -21.78 19.99
N PHE A 89 -2.73 -20.65 19.36
CA PHE A 89 -3.61 -19.49 19.34
C PHE A 89 -3.91 -19.07 17.91
N VAL A 90 -5.14 -18.62 17.70
CA VAL A 90 -5.59 -18.10 16.40
C VAL A 90 -5.24 -16.62 16.36
N VAL A 91 -4.27 -16.26 15.53
CA VAL A 91 -4.01 -14.88 15.17
C VAL A 91 -4.94 -14.56 14.02
N TYR A 92 -5.81 -13.57 14.21
CA TYR A 92 -6.46 -12.89 13.11
C TYR A 92 -5.48 -11.81 12.65
N PRO A 93 -4.70 -12.04 11.58
CA PRO A 93 -3.75 -11.05 11.14
C PRO A 93 -4.56 -9.80 10.75
N PRO A 94 -4.02 -8.57 10.95
CA PRO A 94 -4.47 -7.50 10.06
C PRO A 94 -4.28 -8.03 8.65
N PHE A 95 -5.22 -7.75 7.72
CA PHE A 95 -5.25 -8.31 6.38
C PHE A 95 -3.83 -8.58 5.87
N SER A 96 -3.42 -9.85 5.80
CA SER A 96 -2.14 -10.21 5.18
C SER A 96 -2.36 -9.91 3.71
N THR A 97 -1.78 -8.82 3.22
CA THR A 97 -2.17 -8.18 1.95
C THR A 97 -1.26 -8.54 0.80
N ASN A 98 -0.84 -9.81 0.71
CA ASN A 98 -0.14 -10.22 -0.49
C ASN A 98 -1.03 -9.96 -1.71
N ILE A 99 -0.46 -9.39 -2.77
CA ILE A 99 -1.24 -9.08 -3.96
C ILE A 99 -1.83 -10.36 -4.55
N ASN A 100 -3.13 -10.32 -4.85
CA ASN A 100 -3.78 -11.38 -5.62
C ASN A 100 -3.35 -11.28 -7.08
N ARG A 101 -2.38 -12.12 -7.47
CA ARG A 101 -1.84 -12.17 -8.83
C ARG A 101 -2.88 -12.44 -9.92
N TYR A 102 -4.01 -13.04 -9.56
CA TYR A 102 -5.12 -13.34 -10.48
C TYR A 102 -6.29 -12.38 -10.34
N GLY A 103 -6.21 -11.43 -9.41
CA GLY A 103 -7.25 -10.44 -9.11
C GLY A 103 -7.35 -9.33 -10.15
N LYS A 104 -8.44 -8.56 -10.10
CA LYS A 104 -8.65 -7.42 -11.02
C LYS A 104 -7.60 -6.34 -10.92
N PHE A 105 -6.93 -6.16 -9.78
CA PHE A 105 -5.83 -5.20 -9.65
C PHE A 105 -4.71 -5.51 -10.65
N MET A 106 -4.24 -6.76 -10.70
CA MET A 106 -3.17 -7.16 -11.62
C MET A 106 -3.61 -7.09 -13.09
N LYS A 107 -4.87 -7.40 -13.40
CA LYS A 107 -5.41 -7.23 -14.77
C LYS A 107 -5.46 -5.77 -15.20
N MET A 108 -5.77 -4.86 -14.27
CA MET A 108 -5.73 -3.42 -14.53
C MET A 108 -4.30 -2.97 -14.82
N LEU A 109 -3.35 -3.39 -13.99
CA LEU A 109 -1.93 -3.05 -14.14
C LEU A 109 -1.33 -3.62 -15.44
N GLU A 110 -1.70 -4.85 -15.81
CA GLU A 110 -1.36 -5.47 -17.09
C GLU A 110 -1.84 -4.61 -18.26
N LYS A 111 -3.10 -4.16 -18.25
CA LYS A 111 -3.63 -3.28 -19.29
C LYS A 111 -2.88 -1.94 -19.36
N MET A 112 -2.49 -1.38 -18.21
CA MET A 112 -1.69 -0.16 -18.18
C MET A 112 -0.27 -0.38 -18.75
N SER A 113 0.29 -1.58 -18.59
CA SER A 113 1.62 -1.94 -19.10
C SER A 113 1.74 -2.00 -20.63
N GLU A 114 0.62 -2.20 -21.32
CA GLU A 114 0.57 -2.29 -22.78
C GLU A 114 1.10 -1.00 -23.43
N ASN A 115 0.76 0.15 -22.84
CA ASN A 115 0.99 1.47 -23.45
C ASN A 115 2.00 2.34 -22.69
N ASN A 116 2.49 1.91 -21.53
CA ASN A 116 3.40 2.72 -20.71
C ASN A 116 4.54 1.86 -20.15
N VAL A 117 5.78 2.25 -20.46
CA VAL A 117 7.01 1.56 -20.03
C VAL A 117 7.13 1.51 -18.51
N PHE A 118 6.74 2.58 -17.81
CA PHE A 118 6.76 2.62 -16.35
C PHE A 118 5.90 1.50 -15.75
N TYR A 119 4.63 1.40 -16.17
CA TYR A 119 3.72 0.36 -15.70
C TYR A 119 4.10 -1.05 -16.16
N ARG A 120 4.83 -1.17 -17.27
CA ARG A 120 5.39 -2.45 -17.73
C ARG A 120 6.44 -3.00 -16.79
N GLU A 121 7.37 -2.15 -16.36
CA GLU A 121 8.38 -2.58 -15.39
C GLU A 121 7.75 -2.83 -14.02
N THR A 122 6.80 -2.00 -13.58
CA THR A 122 6.04 -2.23 -12.33
C THR A 122 5.27 -3.56 -12.35
N TYR A 123 4.54 -3.85 -13.42
CA TYR A 123 3.81 -5.12 -13.59
C TYR A 123 4.74 -6.32 -13.55
N LYS A 124 5.85 -6.23 -14.28
CA LYS A 124 6.87 -7.27 -14.36
C LYS A 124 7.47 -7.56 -12.99
N GLU A 125 7.90 -6.54 -12.25
CA GLU A 125 8.48 -6.69 -10.92
C GLU A 125 7.52 -7.37 -9.93
N ILE A 126 6.26 -6.93 -9.87
CA ILE A 126 5.26 -7.55 -8.99
C ILE A 126 5.03 -9.01 -9.39
N THR A 127 5.00 -9.29 -10.69
CA THR A 127 4.81 -10.65 -11.20
C THR A 127 5.98 -11.57 -10.85
N GLU A 128 7.21 -11.11 -11.04
CA GLU A 128 8.44 -11.85 -10.77
C GLU A 128 8.66 -12.08 -9.28
N CYS A 129 8.41 -11.07 -8.44
CA CYS A 129 8.53 -11.20 -6.98
C CYS A 129 7.35 -11.92 -6.34
N GLY A 130 6.24 -12.05 -7.07
CA GLY A 130 5.00 -12.63 -6.58
C GLY A 130 4.18 -11.71 -5.67
N ASP A 131 4.67 -10.50 -5.40
CA ASP A 131 4.07 -9.47 -4.57
C ASP A 131 4.78 -8.12 -4.80
N ILE A 132 4.34 -7.07 -4.12
CA ILE A 132 5.00 -5.76 -4.09
C ILE A 132 6.32 -5.88 -3.34
N CYS A 133 7.41 -5.62 -4.05
CA CYS A 133 8.76 -5.76 -3.52
C CYS A 133 9.45 -4.40 -3.36
N PRO A 134 10.59 -4.33 -2.66
CA PRO A 134 11.32 -3.08 -2.46
C PRO A 134 11.68 -2.35 -3.77
N SER A 135 11.98 -3.07 -4.86
CA SER A 135 12.26 -2.43 -6.17
C SER A 135 11.02 -1.78 -6.77
N THR A 136 9.84 -2.38 -6.61
CA THR A 136 8.56 -1.78 -7.02
C THR A 136 8.30 -0.46 -6.29
N LEU A 137 8.48 -0.44 -4.97
CA LEU A 137 8.33 0.79 -4.18
C LEU A 137 9.36 1.84 -4.57
N ALA A 138 10.63 1.44 -4.69
CA ALA A 138 11.71 2.33 -5.10
C ALA A 138 11.43 2.96 -6.47
N ARG A 139 10.87 2.19 -7.42
CA ARG A 139 10.46 2.70 -8.73
C ARG A 139 9.33 3.72 -8.64
N LEU A 140 8.29 3.43 -7.87
CA LEU A 140 7.16 4.35 -7.66
C LEU A 140 7.60 5.68 -7.02
N LEU A 141 8.58 5.63 -6.10
CA LEU A 141 9.13 6.83 -5.46
C LEU A 141 10.14 7.57 -6.36
N HIS A 142 10.98 6.84 -7.10
CA HIS A 142 12.06 7.45 -7.87
C HIS A 142 11.57 8.10 -9.17
N TYR A 143 10.55 7.52 -9.80
CA TYR A 143 9.97 7.99 -11.05
C TYR A 143 8.53 8.50 -10.83
N ASN A 144 8.26 9.14 -9.69
CA ASN A 144 6.95 9.72 -9.36
C ASN A 144 6.48 10.75 -10.39
N ASP A 145 7.38 11.49 -11.05
CA ASP A 145 7.05 12.39 -12.16
C ASP A 145 6.45 11.67 -13.38
N SER A 146 6.56 10.33 -13.46
CA SER A 146 5.94 9.52 -14.51
C SER A 146 4.53 9.04 -14.17
N ILE A 147 4.01 9.40 -13.00
CA ILE A 147 2.68 9.05 -12.51
C ILE A 147 1.77 10.27 -12.64
N ASP A 148 0.71 10.20 -13.45
CA ASP A 148 -0.33 11.23 -13.46
C ASP A 148 -1.29 10.98 -12.31
N PHE A 149 -1.09 11.67 -11.20
CA PHE A 149 -1.96 11.52 -10.05
C PHE A 149 -3.34 12.14 -10.28
N ASN A 150 -3.60 12.90 -11.35
CA ASN A 150 -4.98 13.26 -11.72
C ASN A 150 -5.73 12.07 -12.33
N TYR A 151 -5.01 11.10 -12.91
CA TYR A 151 -5.62 9.90 -13.45
C TYR A 151 -5.84 8.84 -12.35
N LYS A 152 -7.11 8.57 -12.10
CA LYS A 152 -7.57 7.72 -10.98
C LYS A 152 -6.92 6.33 -10.95
N ALA A 153 -6.68 5.72 -12.11
CA ALA A 153 -6.07 4.38 -12.18
C ALA A 153 -4.61 4.38 -11.72
N GLU A 154 -3.85 5.39 -12.13
CA GLU A 154 -2.43 5.56 -11.74
C GLU A 154 -2.29 5.84 -10.26
N ARG A 155 -3.12 6.75 -9.75
CA ARG A 155 -3.22 7.01 -8.31
C ARG A 155 -3.56 5.74 -7.52
N PHE A 156 -4.49 4.93 -8.01
CA PHE A 156 -4.85 3.68 -7.36
C PHE A 156 -3.71 2.66 -7.33
N VAL A 157 -2.90 2.56 -8.39
CA VAL A 157 -1.68 1.71 -8.40
C VAL A 157 -0.71 2.15 -7.32
N PHE A 158 -0.45 3.46 -7.21
CA PHE A 158 0.41 3.99 -6.16
C PHE A 158 -0.13 3.64 -4.77
N ILE A 159 -1.40 3.93 -4.49
CA ILE A 159 -2.02 3.71 -3.16
C ILE A 159 -1.99 2.24 -2.76
N VAL A 160 -2.44 1.33 -3.65
CA VAL A 160 -2.41 -0.12 -3.36
C VAL A 160 -0.99 -0.58 -3.04
N SER A 161 0.01 0.05 -3.66
CA SER A 161 1.41 -0.29 -3.42
C SER A 161 1.92 0.08 -2.03
N PHE A 162 1.47 1.21 -1.47
CA PHE A 162 1.88 1.62 -0.14
C PHE A 162 0.94 1.13 0.97
N LEU A 163 -0.33 0.90 0.67
CA LEU A 163 -1.32 0.36 1.63
C LEU A 163 -1.00 -1.08 2.08
N ASN A 164 -0.17 -1.80 1.32
CA ASN A 164 0.30 -3.14 1.67
C ASN A 164 1.26 -3.14 2.88
N PHE A 165 1.88 -1.99 3.19
CA PHE A 165 2.90 -1.88 4.22
C PHE A 165 2.37 -1.17 5.47
N GLU A 166 2.74 -1.66 6.65
CA GLU A 166 2.36 -1.09 7.96
C GLU A 166 3.60 -0.60 8.72
N THR A 167 3.44 0.46 9.52
CA THR A 167 4.50 1.04 10.36
C THR A 167 4.55 0.55 11.80
N ASP A 168 3.74 -0.43 12.18
CA ASP A 168 3.77 -0.93 13.56
C ASP A 168 4.92 -1.90 13.82
N TYR A 169 6.14 -1.36 13.80
CA TYR A 169 7.32 -1.98 14.37
C TYR A 169 7.13 -2.28 15.88
N ASN A 170 6.31 -1.48 16.58
CA ASN A 170 6.09 -1.59 18.03
C ASN A 170 5.18 -2.76 18.46
N LYS A 171 4.35 -3.29 17.56
CA LYS A 171 3.46 -4.42 17.87
C LYS A 171 4.20 -5.75 18.08
N TYR A 172 5.42 -5.86 17.52
CA TYR A 172 6.31 -7.01 17.72
C TYR A 172 7.22 -6.88 18.94
N ARG A 173 7.34 -5.68 19.53
CA ARG A 173 8.23 -5.44 20.68
C ARG A 173 7.51 -5.49 22.03
N ASN A 174 6.23 -5.09 22.08
CA ASN A 174 5.48 -4.96 23.33
C ASN A 174 4.59 -6.18 23.67
N ASN A 175 4.59 -7.22 22.82
CA ASN A 175 3.87 -8.49 23.07
C ASN A 175 4.80 -9.66 23.44
N VAL A 176 6.05 -9.38 23.83
CA VAL A 176 6.89 -10.36 24.50
C VAL A 176 6.78 -10.09 26.01
N PRO A 177 6.06 -10.91 26.78
CA PRO A 177 6.03 -10.81 28.24
C PRO A 177 7.40 -11.11 28.86
#